data_AF-A0A386PPV4-F1
#
_entry.id   AF-A0A386PPV4-F1
#
_cell.length_a   1.000
_cell.length_b   1.000
_cell.length_c   1.000
_cell.angle_alpha   90.00
_cell.angle_beta   90.00
_cell.angle_gamma   90.00
#
_symmetry.space_group_name_H-M   'P 1'
#
loop_
_entity.id
_entity.type
_entity.pdbx_description
1 polymer ?
#
loop_
_entity_poly.entity_id
_entity_poly.type
_entity_poly.pdbx_seq_one_letter_code
_entity_poly.pdbx_strand_id
1 'polypeptide(L)'
;MEALEYNFPDGTYKFITMSRSVYTIIIKNSQVFLNRKRDELRGKELRMDTENIEVLNPFRIEVGQPAILALQPLNPEAAFTTRITTPVVKISQEN
;
A
#
# COMPACT_ATOMS: atom_id res chain seq x y z
N MET A 1 9.25 0.38 -12.17
CA MET A 1 7.95 0.08 -12.81
C MET A 1 7.14 1.35 -12.87
N GLU A 2 6.26 1.50 -13.87
CA GLU A 2 5.37 2.66 -13.99
C GLU A 2 4.05 2.48 -13.22
N ALA A 3 3.56 1.25 -13.14
CA ALA A 3 2.37 0.88 -12.39
C ALA A 3 2.53 -0.46 -11.63
N LEU A 4 1.68 -0.65 -10.63
CA LEU A 4 1.48 -1.89 -9.88
C LEU A 4 -0.02 -2.17 -9.79
N GLU A 5 -0.44 -3.38 -10.15
CA GLU A 5 -1.86 -3.77 -10.19
C GLU A 5 -2.12 -4.96 -9.26
N TYR A 6 -3.38 -5.12 -8.87
CA TYR A 6 -3.82 -6.15 -7.93
C TYR A 6 -3.51 -7.60 -8.38
N ASN A 7 -3.50 -7.85 -9.69
CA ASN A 7 -3.30 -9.17 -10.30
C ASN A 7 -1.84 -9.45 -10.70
N PHE A 8 -0.90 -8.66 -10.22
CA PHE A 8 0.52 -8.92 -10.47
C PHE A 8 0.94 -10.28 -9.90
N PRO A 9 2.03 -10.88 -10.44
CA PRO A 9 2.54 -12.14 -9.91
C PRO A 9 2.83 -12.06 -8.41
N ASP A 10 2.79 -13.22 -7.75
CA ASP A 10 3.21 -13.35 -6.35
C ASP A 10 4.59 -12.71 -6.15
N GLY A 11 4.71 -11.89 -5.11
CA GLY A 11 5.90 -11.11 -4.86
C GLY A 11 5.69 -9.97 -3.88
N THR A 12 6.81 -9.35 -3.53
CA THR A 12 6.85 -8.17 -2.67
C THR A 12 7.18 -6.96 -3.52
N TYR A 13 6.28 -5.99 -3.54
CA TYR A 13 6.41 -4.75 -4.28
C TYR A 13 6.47 -3.59 -3.30
N LYS A 14 7.25 -2.57 -3.64
CA LYS A 14 7.39 -1.35 -2.86
C LYS A 14 6.99 -0.16 -3.69
N PHE A 15 6.26 0.76 -3.07
CA PHE A 15 6.04 2.08 -3.64
C PHE A 15 6.34 3.18 -2.63
N ILE A 16 6.95 4.25 -3.14
CA ILE A 16 7.35 5.42 -2.36
C ILE A 16 6.49 6.59 -2.82
N THR A 17 6.05 7.40 -1.88
CA THR A 17 5.19 8.55 -2.13
C THR A 17 5.96 9.87 -2.02
N MET A 18 5.40 10.97 -2.51
CA MET A 18 5.98 12.33 -2.43
C MET A 18 6.26 12.75 -0.99
N SER A 19 5.42 12.31 -0.04
CA SER A 19 5.65 12.49 1.40
C SER A 19 6.71 11.54 1.97
N ARG A 20 7.47 10.85 1.12
CA ARG A 20 8.52 9.86 1.45
C ARG A 20 8.05 8.66 2.26
N SER A 21 6.73 8.46 2.39
CA SER A 21 6.21 7.24 3.01
C SER A 21 6.47 6.05 2.08
N VAL A 22 6.97 4.97 2.68
CA VAL A 22 7.29 3.71 2.00
C VAL A 22 6.21 2.69 2.33
N TYR A 23 5.60 2.16 1.29
CA TYR A 23 4.59 1.13 1.38
C TYR A 23 5.10 -0.13 0.68
N THR A 24 4.75 -1.27 1.24
CA THR A 24 5.01 -2.60 0.70
C THR A 24 3.67 -3.25 0.39
N ILE A 25 3.51 -3.73 -0.83
CA ILE A 25 2.41 -4.59 -1.27
C ILE A 25 2.96 -6.01 -1.36
N ILE A 26 2.33 -6.95 -0.67
CA ILE A 26 2.69 -8.37 -0.72
C ILE A 26 1.55 -9.09 -1.42
N ILE A 27 1.83 -9.70 -2.57
CA ILE A 27 0.88 -10.55 -3.30
C ILE A 27 1.31 -12.00 -3.08
N LYS A 28 0.42 -12.81 -2.53
CA LYS A 28 0.70 -14.24 -2.28
C LYS A 28 -0.59 -15.03 -2.33
N ASN A 29 -0.62 -16.11 -3.12
CA ASN A 29 -1.78 -17.01 -3.20
C ASN A 29 -3.11 -16.26 -3.46
N SER A 30 -3.11 -15.26 -4.36
CA SER A 30 -4.27 -14.40 -4.66
C SER A 30 -4.73 -13.49 -3.51
N GLN A 31 -4.00 -13.39 -2.41
CA GLN A 31 -4.24 -12.41 -1.36
C GLN A 31 -3.26 -11.24 -1.50
N VAL A 32 -3.74 -10.04 -1.16
CA VAL A 32 -2.91 -8.83 -1.23
C VAL A 32 -2.89 -8.12 0.12
N PHE A 33 -1.70 -7.85 0.61
CA PHE A 33 -1.49 -7.16 1.88
C PHE A 33 -0.71 -5.87 1.68
N LEU A 34 -1.14 -4.81 2.37
CA LEU A 34 -0.43 -3.56 2.50
C LEU A 34 0.29 -3.54 3.83
N ASN A 35 1.60 -3.26 3.79
CA ASN A 35 2.38 -2.88 4.96
C ASN A 35 2.94 -1.47 4.74
N ARG A 36 2.88 -0.62 5.75
CA ARG A 36 3.55 0.68 5.71
C ARG A 36 4.72 0.64 6.68
N LYS A 37 5.94 0.82 6.17
CA LYS A 37 7.09 1.07 7.03
C LYS A 37 7.13 2.56 7.36
N ARG A 38 7.09 2.87 8.65
CA ARG A 38 7.25 4.24 9.15
C ARG A 38 8.60 4.81 8.73
N ASP A 39 8.58 6.08 8.30
CA ASP A 39 9.79 6.89 8.27
C ASP A 39 10.06 7.39 9.70
N GLU A 40 11.05 6.82 10.36
CA GLU A 40 11.40 7.11 11.77
C GLU A 40 11.79 8.58 12.00
N LEU A 41 12.22 9.30 10.96
CA LEU A 41 12.73 10.66 11.09
C LEU A 41 11.64 11.73 11.00
N ARG A 42 10.59 11.51 10.20
CA ARG A 42 9.59 12.55 9.87
C ARG A 42 8.16 12.04 9.68
N GLY A 43 7.93 10.73 9.78
CA GLY A 43 6.60 10.15 9.59
C GLY A 43 5.70 10.39 10.79
N LYS A 44 4.49 10.93 10.54
CA LYS A 44 3.38 10.78 11.50
C LYS A 44 3.15 9.30 11.74
N GLU A 45 3.08 8.93 13.01
CA GLU A 45 2.63 7.61 13.43
C GLU A 45 1.18 7.44 13.00
N LEU A 46 0.94 6.46 12.12
CA LEU A 46 -0.40 6.07 11.76
C LEU A 46 -0.71 4.74 12.44
N ARG A 47 -1.97 4.58 12.83
CA ARG A 47 -2.48 3.33 13.37
C ARG A 47 -2.22 2.19 12.37
N MET A 48 -1.71 1.06 12.86
CA MET A 48 -1.31 -0.14 12.09
C MET A 48 -0.07 0.07 11.20
N ASP A 49 0.80 1.03 11.53
CA ASP A 49 2.14 1.06 10.93
C ASP A 49 2.87 -0.25 11.26
N THR A 50 3.66 -0.77 10.32
CA THR A 50 4.40 -2.05 10.39
C THR A 50 3.56 -3.33 10.43
N GLU A 51 2.24 -3.23 10.47
CA GLU A 51 1.34 -4.39 10.39
C GLU A 51 0.86 -4.64 8.95
N ASN A 52 0.57 -5.90 8.64
CA ASN A 52 -0.02 -6.28 7.36
C ASN A 52 -1.54 -6.07 7.43
N ILE A 53 -2.06 -5.29 6.48
CA ILE A 53 -3.49 -5.01 6.36
C ILE A 53 -3.97 -5.55 5.01
N GLU A 54 -5.02 -6.35 5.00
CA GLU A 54 -5.55 -6.89 3.75
C GLU A 54 -6.13 -5.80 2.85
N VAL A 55 -5.87 -5.90 1.55
CA VAL A 55 -6.43 -5.05 0.50
C VAL A 55 -7.63 -5.78 -0.12
N LEU A 56 -8.81 -5.19 0.03
CA LEU A 56 -10.08 -5.87 -0.25
C LEU A 56 -10.51 -5.79 -1.72
N ASN A 57 -10.14 -4.72 -2.42
CA ASN A 57 -10.59 -4.46 -3.79
C ASN A 57 -9.43 -4.40 -4.78
N PRO A 58 -9.68 -4.69 -6.07
CA PRO A 58 -8.74 -4.42 -7.14
C PRO A 58 -8.28 -2.96 -7.12
N PHE A 59 -6.99 -2.75 -7.38
CA PHE A 59 -6.36 -1.44 -7.40
C PHE A 59 -5.39 -1.33 -8.57
N ARG A 60 -5.02 -0.08 -8.85
CA ARG A 60 -3.93 0.28 -9.75
C ARG A 60 -3.18 1.46 -9.14
N ILE A 61 -1.90 1.26 -8.87
CA ILE A 61 -0.99 2.27 -8.31
C ILE A 61 -0.07 2.71 -9.44
N GLU A 62 -0.02 4.02 -9.71
CA GLU A 62 0.76 4.59 -10.81
C GLU A 62 1.70 5.69 -10.32
N VAL A 63 2.91 5.76 -10.89
CA VAL A 63 3.83 6.88 -10.65
C VAL A 63 3.19 8.19 -11.14
N GLY A 64 3.27 9.22 -10.31
CA GLY A 64 2.67 10.54 -10.54
C GLY A 64 1.25 10.70 -9.98
N GLN A 65 0.58 9.62 -9.59
CA GLN A 65 -0.79 9.64 -9.06
C GLN A 65 -0.86 9.22 -7.58
N PRO A 66 -1.84 9.72 -6.80
CA PRO A 66 -2.17 9.17 -5.49
C PRO A 66 -2.54 7.69 -5.59
N ALA A 67 -2.03 6.86 -4.67
CA ALA A 67 -2.53 5.50 -4.50
C ALA A 67 -3.83 5.53 -3.68
N ILE A 68 -4.84 4.79 -4.15
CA ILE A 68 -6.14 4.64 -3.47
C ILE A 68 -6.36 3.14 -3.24
N LEU A 69 -6.53 2.74 -1.98
CA LEU A 69 -6.68 1.35 -1.59
C LEU A 69 -7.87 1.18 -0.64
N ALA A 70 -8.70 0.17 -0.88
CA ALA A 70 -9.70 -0.29 0.07
C ALA A 70 -9.07 -1.37 0.96
N LEU A 71 -9.03 -1.12 2.26
CA LEU A 71 -8.36 -1.96 3.25
C LEU A 71 -9.37 -2.59 4.21
N GLN A 72 -8.97 -3.67 4.86
CA GLN A 72 -9.68 -4.24 6.00
C GLN A 72 -10.09 -3.13 6.98
N PRO A 73 -11.35 -3.11 7.43
CA PRO A 73 -11.85 -2.04 8.29
C PRO A 73 -11.22 -2.09 9.69
N LEU A 74 -10.92 -0.91 10.24
CA LEU A 74 -10.45 -0.78 11.64
C LEU A 74 -11.59 -0.78 12.66
N ASN A 75 -12.80 -0.42 12.23
CA ASN A 75 -14.04 -0.54 13.00
C ASN A 75 -14.82 -1.73 12.42
N PRO A 76 -15.14 -2.77 13.22
CA PRO A 76 -15.94 -3.91 12.76
C PRO A 76 -17.30 -3.54 12.14
N GLU A 77 -17.85 -2.37 12.47
CA GLU A 77 -19.12 -1.88 11.92
C GLU A 77 -18.98 -1.27 10.51
N ALA A 78 -17.76 -0.95 10.08
CA ALA A 78 -17.49 -0.41 8.75
C ALA A 78 -17.20 -1.53 7.76
N ALA A 79 -17.63 -1.37 6.50
CA ALA A 79 -17.36 -2.35 5.45
C ALA A 79 -15.87 -2.37 5.04
N PHE A 80 -15.21 -1.21 5.02
CA PHE A 80 -13.78 -1.07 4.68
C PHE A 80 -13.23 0.26 5.19
N THR A 81 -11.90 0.40 5.17
CA THR A 81 -11.21 1.68 5.36
C THR A 81 -10.50 2.08 4.06
N THR A 82 -10.65 3.34 3.63
CA THR A 82 -9.93 3.83 2.44
C THR A 82 -8.60 4.44 2.85
N ARG A 83 -7.51 4.03 2.19
CA ARG A 83 -6.21 4.70 2.26
C ARG A 83 -5.98 5.49 0.97
N ILE A 84 -5.67 6.77 1.13
CA ILE A 84 -5.28 7.67 0.05
C ILE A 84 -3.90 8.23 0.38
N THR A 85 -2.96 8.14 -0.56
CA THR A 85 -1.60 8.64 -0.37
C THR A 85 -1.35 9.98 -1.05
N THR A 86 -0.21 10.60 -0.78
CA THR A 86 0.35 11.58 -1.73
C THR A 86 0.81 10.88 -3.02
N PRO A 87 1.06 11.60 -4.12
CA PRO A 87 1.45 10.98 -5.38
C PRO A 87 2.63 10.03 -5.25
N VAL A 88 2.57 8.90 -5.95
CA VAL A 88 3.65 7.90 -5.96
C VAL A 88 4.81 8.41 -6.81
N VAL A 89 6.03 8.29 -6.30
CA VAL A 89 7.26 8.72 -7.00
C VAL A 89 8.05 7.56 -7.57
N LYS A 90 7.91 6.37 -7.00
CA LYS A 90 8.68 5.19 -7.40
C LYS A 90 7.93 3.92 -7.06
N ILE A 91 7.99 2.95 -7.96
CA ILE A 91 7.52 1.58 -7.76
C ILE A 91 8.65 0.61 -8.13
N SER A 92 8.92 -0.38 -7.27
CA SER A 92 9.94 -1.41 -7.46
C SER A 92 9.51 -2.75 -6.88
N GLN A 93 9.97 -3.86 -7.45
CA GLN A 93 9.83 -5.19 -6.87
C GLN A 93 11.06 -5.50 -6.00
N GLU A 94 10.86 -6.19 -4.88
CA GLU A 94 11.96 -6.78 -4.10
C GLU A 94 12.26 -8.18 -4.63
N ASN A 95 13.56 -8.46 -4.82
CA ASN A 95 14.07 -9.76 -5.23
C ASN A 95 14.19 -10.71 -4.04
#